data_AF-A0A5A7SF19-F1
#
_entry.id   AF-A0A5A7SF19-F1
#
_cell.length_a   1.000
_cell.length_b   1.000
_cell.length_c   1.000
_cell.angle_alpha   90.00
_cell.angle_beta   90.00
_cell.angle_gamma   90.00
#
_symmetry.space_group_name_H-M   'P 1'
#
loop_
_entity.id
_entity.type
_entity.pdbx_description
1 polymer ?
#
loop_
_entity_poly.entity_id
_entity_poly.type
_entity_poly.pdbx_seq_one_letter_code
_entity_poly.pdbx_strand_id
1 'polypeptide(L)'
;MNISRKGGAIADSATKILAKGPQSFIKTDASRFPAKERQAVRALIIDEEEKAAKKSRREPKVWGNDGDIDAILLATQIGAILICNDHPATAVARDSYQLATAFFATILAAEVNDGNMLADEAAEALLEIDDLGIHTGLRAISSMAITQMTVPPGF
;
A
#
# COMPACT_ATOMS: atom_id res chain seq x y z
N MET A 1 27.71 -13.23 15.17
CA MET A 1 27.82 -12.04 14.30
C MET A 1 27.29 -12.41 12.92
N ASN A 2 25.97 -12.30 12.69
CA ASN A 2 25.33 -12.71 11.43
C ASN A 2 24.09 -11.85 11.06
N ILE A 3 23.89 -10.72 11.75
CA ILE A 3 22.68 -9.90 11.67
C ILE A 3 22.71 -8.97 10.43
N SER A 4 23.90 -8.70 9.87
CA SER A 4 24.10 -7.70 8.82
C SER A 4 23.69 -8.11 7.40
N ARG A 5 23.46 -9.40 7.10
CA ARG A 5 23.15 -9.84 5.72
C ARG A 5 21.65 -9.99 5.40
N LYS A 6 20.78 -10.11 6.41
CA LYS A 6 19.33 -10.24 6.21
C LYS A 6 18.61 -8.88 6.21
N GLY A 7 19.01 -7.95 7.08
CA GLY A 7 18.51 -6.57 7.05
C GLY A 7 18.79 -5.87 5.72
N GLY A 8 19.98 -6.11 5.14
CA GLY A 8 20.31 -5.65 3.80
C GLY A 8 19.42 -6.24 2.70
N ALA A 9 18.86 -7.45 2.85
CA ALA A 9 18.00 -8.05 1.83
C ALA A 9 16.56 -7.52 1.86
N ILE A 10 16.04 -7.20 3.05
CA ILE A 10 14.70 -6.59 3.21
C ILE A 10 14.76 -5.11 2.87
N ALA A 11 15.78 -4.40 3.35
CA ALA A 11 16.09 -3.04 2.90
C ALA A 11 16.34 -3.01 1.40
N ASP A 12 17.18 -3.88 0.82
CA ASP A 12 17.34 -3.98 -0.64
C ASP A 12 16.04 -4.36 -1.36
N SER A 13 15.12 -5.09 -0.72
CA SER A 13 13.83 -5.42 -1.32
C SER A 13 12.90 -4.22 -1.30
N ALA A 14 12.80 -3.50 -0.18
CA ALA A 14 12.11 -2.21 -0.07
C ALA A 14 12.73 -1.17 -1.01
N THR A 15 14.05 -1.06 -1.09
CA THR A 15 14.78 -0.18 -2.00
C THR A 15 14.67 -0.63 -3.46
N LYS A 16 14.63 -1.92 -3.78
CA LYS A 16 14.30 -2.42 -5.14
C LYS A 16 12.83 -2.21 -5.49
N ILE A 17 11.97 -2.19 -4.48
CA ILE A 17 10.56 -1.84 -4.59
C ILE A 17 10.43 -0.32 -4.85
N LEU A 18 11.25 0.50 -4.20
CA LEU A 18 11.23 1.96 -4.34
C LEU A 18 11.98 2.45 -5.59
N ALA A 19 13.07 1.79 -6.00
CA ALA A 19 13.87 2.09 -7.19
C ALA A 19 13.13 1.79 -8.51
N LYS A 20 12.04 1.02 -8.46
CA LYS A 20 11.12 0.84 -9.59
C LYS A 20 10.11 1.98 -9.74
N GLY A 21 10.16 2.97 -8.83
CA GLY A 21 9.25 4.11 -8.80
C GLY A 21 7.84 3.72 -8.33
N PRO A 22 6.92 4.70 -8.18
CA PRO A 22 5.55 4.52 -7.69
C PRO A 22 4.64 3.72 -8.66
N GLN A 23 5.21 2.93 -9.56
CA GLN A 23 4.48 2.01 -10.40
C GLN A 23 4.06 0.82 -9.54
N SER A 24 2.74 0.62 -9.43
CA SER A 24 2.12 -0.57 -8.85
C SER A 24 2.96 -1.82 -9.17
N PHE A 25 3.31 -2.58 -8.12
CA PHE A 25 4.15 -3.79 -8.21
C PHE A 25 3.53 -4.90 -9.05
N ILE A 26 2.26 -4.72 -9.40
CA ILE A 26 1.57 -5.55 -10.34
C ILE A 26 1.64 -4.80 -11.69
N LYS A 27 2.69 -5.10 -12.48
CA LYS A 27 2.54 -5.09 -13.94
C LYS A 27 1.58 -6.23 -14.28
N THR A 28 0.31 -6.04 -13.99
CA THR A 28 -0.72 -6.78 -14.69
C THR A 28 -0.58 -6.37 -16.14
N ASP A 29 -0.40 -7.35 -17.01
CA ASP A 29 -0.74 -7.14 -18.41
C ASP A 29 -2.14 -6.51 -18.42
N ALA A 30 -2.25 -5.27 -18.89
CA ALA A 30 -3.49 -4.49 -18.89
C ALA A 30 -4.64 -5.19 -19.66
N SER A 31 -4.36 -6.35 -20.27
CA SER A 31 -5.26 -7.27 -20.93
C SER A 31 -5.92 -8.31 -20.01
N ARG A 32 -5.54 -8.42 -18.73
CA ARG A 32 -6.03 -9.51 -17.85
C ARG A 32 -7.50 -9.36 -17.43
N PHE A 33 -7.99 -8.12 -17.31
CA PHE A 33 -9.36 -7.85 -16.86
C PHE A 33 -10.18 -7.13 -17.95
N PRO A 34 -11.47 -7.47 -18.14
CA PRO A 34 -12.35 -6.79 -19.08
C PRO A 34 -12.45 -5.28 -18.81
N ALA A 35 -12.46 -4.47 -19.88
CA ALA A 35 -12.57 -3.01 -19.77
C ALA A 35 -13.78 -2.53 -18.95
N LYS A 36 -14.89 -3.28 -19.04
CA LYS A 36 -16.12 -2.99 -18.28
C LYS A 36 -15.91 -3.09 -16.76
N GLU A 37 -15.21 -4.12 -16.30
CA GLU A 37 -14.92 -4.32 -14.87
C GLU A 37 -13.96 -3.24 -14.37
N ARG A 38 -12.91 -2.96 -15.14
CA ARG A 38 -11.94 -1.90 -14.82
C ARG A 38 -12.60 -0.52 -14.74
N GLN A 39 -13.54 -0.20 -15.64
CA GLN A 39 -14.32 1.04 -15.59
C GLN A 39 -15.21 1.15 -14.35
N ALA A 40 -15.82 0.04 -13.90
CA ALA A 40 -16.64 0.04 -12.70
C ALA A 40 -15.81 0.34 -11.45
N VAL A 41 -14.65 -0.31 -11.29
CA VAL A 41 -13.71 -0.04 -10.18
C VAL A 41 -13.22 1.41 -10.25
N ARG A 42 -12.82 1.88 -11.43
CA ARG A 42 -12.35 3.25 -11.65
C ARG A 42 -13.37 4.29 -11.18
N ALA A 43 -14.65 4.10 -11.50
CA ALA A 43 -15.72 5.00 -11.09
C ALA A 43 -15.84 5.07 -9.56
N LEU A 44 -15.72 3.94 -8.86
CA LEU A 44 -15.73 3.89 -7.40
C LEU A 44 -14.53 4.62 -6.80
N ILE A 45 -13.33 4.45 -7.36
CA ILE A 45 -12.12 5.13 -6.89
C ILE A 45 -12.25 6.66 -7.05
N ILE A 46 -12.80 7.12 -8.18
CA ILE A 46 -13.03 8.55 -8.43
C ILE A 46 -14.06 9.12 -7.45
N ASP A 47 -15.18 8.44 -7.20
CA ASP A 47 -16.19 8.88 -6.21
C ASP A 47 -15.57 9.02 -4.81
N GLU A 48 -14.71 8.09 -4.41
CA GLU A 48 -14.08 8.13 -3.09
C GLU A 48 -12.99 9.20 -2.98
N GLU A 49 -12.28 9.46 -4.07
CA GLU A 49 -11.35 10.57 -4.20
C GLU A 49 -12.07 11.93 -4.13
N GLU A 50 -13.23 12.06 -4.77
CA GLU A 50 -14.07 13.27 -4.70
C GLU A 50 -14.54 13.55 -3.26
N LYS A 51 -14.98 12.51 -2.53
CA LYS A 51 -15.35 12.64 -1.11
C LYS A 51 -14.17 13.08 -0.26
N ALA A 52 -13.01 12.44 -0.44
CA ALA A 52 -11.79 12.77 0.30
C ALA A 52 -11.30 14.20 0.00
N ALA A 53 -11.34 14.60 -1.27
CA ALA A 53 -10.94 15.92 -1.74
C ALA A 53 -11.84 17.02 -1.17
N LYS A 54 -13.17 16.81 -1.19
CA LYS A 54 -14.15 17.73 -0.61
C LYS A 54 -13.94 17.93 0.89
N LYS A 55 -13.69 16.85 1.63
CA LYS A 55 -13.40 16.91 3.08
C LYS A 55 -12.12 17.68 3.38
N SER A 56 -11.13 17.57 2.51
CA SER A 56 -9.80 18.19 2.68
C SER A 56 -9.66 19.54 1.98
N ARG A 57 -10.73 20.05 1.34
CA ARG A 57 -10.74 21.30 0.56
C ARG A 57 -9.65 21.38 -0.51
N ARG A 58 -9.39 20.26 -1.19
CA ARG A 58 -8.45 20.17 -2.32
C ARG A 58 -9.19 19.78 -3.60
N GLU A 59 -8.55 19.94 -4.75
CA GLU A 59 -9.07 19.41 -6.01
C GLU A 59 -8.96 17.87 -6.04
N PRO A 60 -9.96 17.17 -6.59
CA PRO A 60 -9.92 15.72 -6.73
C PRO A 60 -8.97 15.32 -7.86
N LYS A 61 -8.24 14.23 -7.65
CA LYS A 61 -7.53 13.56 -8.74
C LYS A 61 -8.57 12.90 -9.64
N VAL A 62 -8.55 13.27 -10.93
CA VAL A 62 -9.52 12.76 -11.90
C VAL A 62 -9.14 11.40 -12.49
N TRP A 63 -7.96 10.87 -12.14
CA TRP A 63 -7.41 9.66 -12.76
C TRP A 63 -6.99 8.66 -11.69
N GLY A 64 -7.73 7.54 -11.59
CA GLY A 64 -7.26 6.36 -10.87
C GLY A 64 -6.12 5.67 -11.64
N ASN A 65 -5.12 5.17 -10.91
CA ASN A 65 -4.03 4.40 -11.50
C ASN A 65 -4.55 3.03 -11.96
N ASP A 66 -4.30 2.67 -13.22
CA ASP A 66 -4.69 1.36 -13.76
C ASP A 66 -4.10 0.19 -12.96
N GLY A 67 -2.92 0.39 -12.38
CA GLY A 67 -2.28 -0.61 -11.54
C GLY A 67 -3.02 -0.90 -10.23
N ASP A 68 -3.74 0.08 -9.66
CA ASP A 68 -4.52 -0.14 -8.44
C ASP A 68 -5.85 -0.84 -8.76
N ILE A 69 -6.46 -0.49 -9.89
CA ILE A 69 -7.68 -1.14 -10.38
C ILE A 69 -7.44 -2.63 -10.60
N ASP A 70 -6.38 -2.97 -11.32
CA ASP A 70 -6.07 -4.36 -11.62
C ASP A 70 -5.64 -5.13 -10.36
N ALA A 71 -4.98 -4.47 -9.41
CA ALA A 71 -4.61 -5.06 -8.14
C ALA A 71 -5.84 -5.44 -7.30
N ILE A 72 -6.85 -4.57 -7.23
CA ILE A 72 -8.12 -4.83 -6.54
C ILE A 72 -8.84 -6.03 -7.17
N LEU A 73 -8.96 -6.02 -8.51
CA LEU A 73 -9.62 -7.11 -9.24
C LEU A 73 -8.90 -8.44 -9.04
N LEU A 74 -7.56 -8.43 -9.10
CA LEU A 74 -6.76 -9.62 -8.87
C LEU A 74 -6.91 -10.14 -7.45
N ALA A 75 -6.76 -9.27 -6.44
CA ALA A 75 -6.88 -9.64 -5.03
C ALA A 75 -8.25 -10.25 -4.72
N THR A 76 -9.31 -9.74 -5.34
CA THR A 76 -10.68 -10.28 -5.24
C THR A 76 -10.77 -11.71 -5.77
N GLN A 77 -10.15 -12.00 -6.91
CA GLN A 77 -10.22 -13.34 -7.52
C GLN A 77 -9.46 -14.39 -6.71
N ILE A 78 -8.31 -14.03 -6.13
CA ILE A 78 -7.42 -14.97 -5.44
C ILE A 78 -7.59 -14.97 -3.91
N GLY A 79 -8.46 -14.09 -3.37
CA GLY A 79 -8.65 -13.94 -1.94
C GLY A 79 -7.39 -13.46 -1.21
N ALA A 80 -6.57 -12.62 -1.86
CA ALA A 80 -5.33 -12.10 -1.30
C ALA A 80 -5.53 -10.80 -0.53
N ILE A 81 -4.59 -10.50 0.36
CA ILE A 81 -4.50 -9.21 1.02
C ILE A 81 -3.96 -8.18 0.03
N LEU A 82 -4.68 -7.06 -0.13
CA LEU A 82 -4.26 -5.98 -1.00
C LEU A 82 -3.31 -5.03 -0.29
N ILE A 83 -2.13 -4.83 -0.87
CA ILE A 83 -1.20 -3.78 -0.44
C ILE A 83 -1.35 -2.62 -1.41
N CYS A 84 -1.95 -1.52 -0.95
CA CYS A 84 -2.23 -0.35 -1.77
C CYS A 84 -1.91 0.92 -0.99
N ASN A 85 -1.31 1.89 -1.68
CA ASN A 85 -0.87 3.15 -1.08
C ASN A 85 -1.72 4.34 -1.54
N ASP A 86 -2.72 4.11 -2.39
CA ASP A 86 -3.71 5.11 -2.72
C ASP A 86 -4.91 4.97 -1.77
N HIS A 87 -5.16 6.01 -0.98
CA HIS A 87 -6.19 5.98 0.06
C HIS A 87 -7.61 5.75 -0.52
N PRO A 88 -8.01 6.42 -1.63
CA PRO A 88 -9.25 6.10 -2.33
C PRO A 88 -9.33 4.64 -2.79
N ALA A 89 -8.31 4.11 -3.47
CA ALA A 89 -8.29 2.72 -3.91
C ALA A 89 -8.38 1.73 -2.74
N THR A 90 -7.70 2.02 -1.63
CA THR A 90 -7.75 1.20 -0.41
C THR A 90 -9.14 1.21 0.22
N ALA A 91 -9.81 2.37 0.28
CA ALA A 91 -11.18 2.47 0.77
C ALA A 91 -12.15 1.66 -0.11
N VAL A 92 -12.02 1.74 -1.44
CA VAL A 92 -12.82 0.94 -2.37
C VAL A 92 -12.58 -0.55 -2.17
N ALA A 93 -11.33 -0.99 -2.06
CA ALA A 93 -10.98 -2.39 -1.82
C ALA A 93 -11.62 -2.95 -0.54
N ARG A 94 -11.53 -2.20 0.56
CA ARG A 94 -12.08 -2.59 1.86
C ARG A 94 -13.62 -2.55 1.87
N ASP A 95 -14.20 -1.45 1.41
CA ASP A 95 -15.63 -1.15 1.66
C ASP A 95 -16.53 -1.71 0.57
N SER A 96 -16.07 -1.74 -0.69
CA SER A 96 -16.86 -2.25 -1.83
C SER A 96 -16.56 -3.72 -2.15
N TYR A 97 -15.31 -4.15 -1.97
CA TYR A 97 -14.85 -5.51 -2.32
C TYR A 97 -14.60 -6.41 -1.11
N GLN A 98 -14.73 -5.89 0.12
CA GLN A 98 -14.51 -6.61 1.38
C GLN A 98 -13.13 -7.28 1.46
N LEU A 99 -12.14 -6.68 0.81
CA LEU A 99 -10.77 -7.17 0.84
C LEU A 99 -10.10 -6.80 2.16
N ALA A 100 -9.27 -7.72 2.65
CA ALA A 100 -8.25 -7.34 3.61
C ALA A 100 -7.26 -6.38 2.92
N THR A 101 -6.99 -5.25 3.54
CA THR A 101 -6.05 -4.24 3.02
C THR A 101 -4.93 -3.99 4.01
N ALA A 102 -3.73 -3.76 3.51
CA ALA A 102 -2.59 -3.34 4.31
C ALA A 102 -1.80 -2.24 3.62
N PHE A 103 -1.02 -1.52 4.41
CA PHE A 103 -0.11 -0.49 3.93
C PHE A 103 1.34 -0.94 4.15
N PHE A 104 2.30 -0.23 3.56
CA PHE A 104 3.72 -0.51 3.79
C PHE A 104 4.10 -0.53 5.27
N ALA A 105 3.52 0.35 6.09
CA ALA A 105 3.77 0.34 7.53
C ALA A 105 3.31 -0.95 8.21
N THR A 106 2.26 -1.63 7.70
CA THR A 106 1.81 -2.92 8.23
C THR A 106 2.83 -4.02 7.99
N ILE A 107 3.47 -4.02 6.81
CA ILE A 107 4.52 -4.98 6.47
C ILE A 107 5.73 -4.79 7.38
N LEU A 108 6.19 -3.54 7.54
CA LEU A 108 7.34 -3.28 8.40
C LEU A 108 7.03 -3.52 9.88
N ALA A 109 5.81 -3.24 10.33
CA ALA A 109 5.37 -3.58 11.68
C ALA A 109 5.39 -5.10 11.94
N ALA A 110 5.03 -5.92 10.94
CA ALA A 110 5.13 -7.38 11.04
C ALA A 110 6.58 -7.83 11.22
N GLU A 111 7.51 -7.31 10.40
CA GLU A 111 8.94 -7.60 10.52
C GLU A 111 9.55 -7.17 11.86
N VAL A 112 9.08 -6.05 12.42
CA VAL A 112 9.47 -5.59 13.77
C VAL A 112 8.94 -6.55 14.84
N ASN A 113 7.68 -6.98 14.74
CA ASN A 113 7.07 -7.91 15.69
C ASN A 113 7.76 -9.28 15.67
N ASP A 114 8.23 -9.72 14.50
CA ASP A 114 8.99 -10.96 14.31
C ASP A 114 10.47 -10.84 14.74
N GLY A 115 10.94 -9.62 15.08
CA GLY A 115 12.31 -9.35 15.48
C GLY A 115 13.32 -9.36 14.33
N ASN A 116 12.85 -9.25 13.09
CA ASN A 116 13.68 -9.21 11.88
C ASN A 116 14.19 -7.79 11.54
N MET A 117 13.53 -6.76 12.08
CA MET A 117 13.84 -5.35 11.84
C MET A 117 13.73 -4.55 13.14
N LEU A 118 14.58 -3.55 13.34
CA LEU A 118 14.41 -2.62 14.46
C LEU A 118 13.32 -1.58 14.14
N ALA A 119 12.57 -1.15 15.16
CA ALA A 119 11.50 -0.17 14.97
C ALA A 119 12.00 1.18 14.42
N ASP A 120 13.24 1.58 14.76
CA ASP A 120 13.88 2.79 14.23
C ASP A 120 14.21 2.64 12.73
N GLU A 121 14.74 1.48 12.32
CA GLU A 121 15.02 1.17 10.91
C GLU A 121 13.74 1.16 10.07
N ALA A 122 12.65 0.60 10.62
CA ALA A 122 11.34 0.62 9.99
C ALA A 122 10.80 2.05 9.84
N ALA A 123 11.00 2.91 10.84
CA ALA A 123 10.56 4.30 10.78
C ALA A 123 11.31 5.11 9.72
N GLU A 124 12.63 4.93 9.63
CA GLU A 124 13.46 5.57 8.61
C GLU A 124 13.02 5.15 7.20
N ALA A 125 12.83 3.85 6.96
CA ALA A 125 12.35 3.36 5.67
C ALA A 125 10.96 3.93 5.30
N LEU A 126 10.05 4.10 6.26
CA LEU A 126 8.74 4.71 6.00
C LEU A 126 8.84 6.21 5.72
N LEU A 127 9.76 6.93 6.37
CA LEU A 127 9.99 8.34 6.07
C LEU A 127 10.49 8.52 4.64
N GLU A 128 11.42 7.68 4.18
CA GLU A 128 11.88 7.70 2.78
C GLU A 128 10.74 7.43 1.79
N ILE A 129 9.80 6.55 2.14
CA ILE A 129 8.60 6.26 1.33
C ILE A 129 7.65 7.47 1.31
N ASP A 130 7.44 8.12 2.45
CA ASP A 130 6.58 9.31 2.58
C ASP A 130 7.13 10.50 1.79
N ASP A 131 8.45 10.70 1.79
CA ASP A 131 9.16 11.70 0.99
C ASP A 131 8.95 11.51 -0.53
N LEU A 132 8.74 10.27 -0.97
CA LEU A 132 8.37 9.94 -2.36
C LEU A 132 6.87 10.18 -2.66
N GLY A 133 6.11 10.69 -1.70
CA GLY A 133 4.67 10.98 -1.82
C GLY A 133 3.79 9.74 -1.75
N ILE A 134 4.30 8.63 -1.23
CA ILE A 134 3.57 7.37 -1.11
C ILE A 134 2.96 7.29 0.30
N HIS A 135 1.64 7.06 0.39
CA HIS A 135 1.00 6.95 1.69
C HIS A 135 1.41 5.64 2.40
N THR A 136 2.07 5.80 3.55
CA THR A 136 2.59 4.68 4.36
C THR A 136 1.53 4.00 5.23
N GLY A 137 0.32 4.57 5.35
CA GLY A 137 -0.73 4.10 6.25
C GLY A 137 -0.61 4.61 7.70
N LEU A 138 0.42 5.39 8.01
CA LEU A 138 0.59 6.04 9.31
C LEU A 138 0.33 7.55 9.21
N ARG A 139 -0.34 8.10 10.23
CA ARG A 139 -0.55 9.56 10.34
C ARG A 139 0.69 10.30 10.83
N ALA A 140 1.49 9.65 11.66
CA ALA A 140 2.76 10.16 12.17
C ALA A 140 3.75 8.99 12.22
N ILE A 141 4.77 9.04 11.37
CA ILE A 141 5.77 7.98 11.26
C ILE A 141 6.74 8.11 12.44
N SER A 142 6.81 7.06 13.25
CA SER A 142 7.76 6.94 14.36
C SER A 142 7.87 5.48 14.78
N SER A 143 8.99 5.12 15.41
CA SER A 143 9.23 3.78 15.96
C SER A 143 8.15 3.35 16.95
N MET A 144 7.66 4.29 17.75
CA MET A 144 6.54 4.08 18.67
C MET A 144 5.24 3.76 17.93
N ALA A 145 4.92 4.53 16.89
CA ALA A 145 3.71 4.30 16.10
C ALA A 145 3.72 2.92 15.43
N ILE A 146 4.87 2.51 14.88
CA ILE A 146 5.06 1.21 14.22
C ILE A 146 4.89 0.06 15.22
N THR A 147 5.52 0.17 16.39
CA THR A 147 5.44 -0.88 17.43
C THR A 147 4.01 -1.04 17.99
N GLN A 148 3.21 0.02 17.95
CA GLN A 148 1.81 0.03 18.38
C GLN A 148 0.83 -0.39 17.28
N MET A 149 1.28 -0.58 16.04
CA MET A 149 0.40 -1.01 14.96
C MET A 149 -0.12 -2.43 15.23
N THR A 150 -1.43 -2.60 15.06
CA THR A 150 -2.02 -3.93 15.02
C THR A 150 -1.72 -4.57 13.68
N VAL A 151 -0.96 -5.67 13.68
CA VAL A 151 -0.67 -6.47 12.50
C VAL A 151 -1.76 -7.54 12.36
N PRO A 152 -2.53 -7.55 11.25
CA PRO A 152 -3.55 -8.57 11.02
C PRO A 152 -2.94 -9.98 10.89
N PRO A 153 -3.67 -11.05 11.24
CA PRO A 153 -3.21 -12.42 10.98
C PRO A 153 -2.98 -12.63 9.48
N GLY A 154 -1.84 -13.22 9.10
CA GLY A 154 -1.48 -13.50 7.70
C GLY A 154 -0.44 -12.55 7.10
N PHE A 155 0.09 -11.61 7.90
CA PHE A 155 1.34 -10.90 7.64
C PHE A 155 2.50 -11.54 8.37
#